data_AF-A0A935SWZ6-F1
#
_entry.id   AF-A0A935SWZ6-F1
#
_cell.length_a   1.000
_cell.length_b   1.000
_cell.length_c   1.000
_cell.angle_alpha   90.00
_cell.angle_beta   90.00
_cell.angle_gamma   90.00
#
_symmetry.space_group_name_H-M   'P 1'
#
loop_
_entity.id
_entity.type
_entity.pdbx_description
1 polymer ?
#
loop_
_entity_poly.entity_id
_entity_poly.type
_entity_poly.pdbx_seq_one_letter_code
_entity_poly.pdbx_strand_id
1 'polypeptide(L)'
;MRVLIDLVRRTAKRRVFAAAIFSVLLLVCGASVFGAPGDLDTTFGVSGLANVGFNGGDDSARAVALQSDGKIIAGGYAKSGANYLFGLVHYNANGTLDTTLALTVK
;
A
#
# COMPACT_ATOMS: atom_id res chain seq x y z
N MET A 1 -41.44 -2.33 -42.75
CA MET A 1 -41.33 -3.15 -41.51
C MET A 1 -39.91 -3.53 -41.10
N ARG A 2 -38.95 -3.73 -42.03
CA ARG A 2 -37.56 -4.14 -41.69
C ARG A 2 -36.77 -3.11 -40.86
N VAL A 3 -36.88 -1.81 -41.18
CA VAL A 3 -36.14 -0.72 -40.50
C VAL A 3 -36.54 -0.55 -39.02
N LEU A 4 -37.82 -0.78 -38.68
CA LEU A 4 -38.32 -0.64 -37.30
C LEU A 4 -37.77 -1.74 -36.38
N ILE A 5 -37.63 -2.97 -36.90
CA ILE A 5 -37.07 -4.12 -36.18
C ILE A 5 -35.58 -3.88 -35.86
N ASP A 6 -34.84 -3.28 -36.80
CA ASP A 6 -33.42 -2.97 -36.60
C ASP A 6 -33.20 -1.85 -35.58
N LEU A 7 -34.09 -0.85 -35.54
CA LEU A 7 -34.03 0.25 -34.57
C LEU A 7 -34.29 -0.22 -33.13
N VAL A 8 -35.23 -1.16 -32.96
CA VAL A 8 -35.52 -1.79 -31.65
C VAL A 8 -34.35 -2.68 -31.18
N ARG A 9 -33.72 -3.43 -32.09
CA ARG A 9 -32.52 -4.22 -31.74
C ARG A 9 -31.31 -3.35 -31.38
N ARG A 10 -31.14 -2.19 -32.03
CA ARG A 10 -30.04 -1.24 -31.74
C ARG A 10 -30.20 -0.55 -30.39
N THR A 11 -31.42 -0.21 -30.01
CA THR A 11 -31.73 0.41 -28.71
C THR A 11 -31.61 -0.59 -27.55
N ALA A 12 -32.02 -1.85 -27.74
CA ALA A 12 -31.84 -2.91 -26.74
C ALA A 12 -30.36 -3.23 -26.45
N LYS A 13 -29.52 -3.36 -27.49
CA LYS A 13 -28.08 -3.65 -27.34
C LYS A 13 -27.30 -2.55 -26.61
N ARG A 14 -27.67 -1.28 -26.82
CA ARG A 14 -27.06 -0.12 -26.13
C ARG A 14 -27.37 -0.11 -24.62
N ARG A 15 -28.57 -0.54 -24.22
CA ARG A 15 -28.96 -0.65 -22.80
C ARG A 15 -28.21 -1.76 -22.08
N VAL A 16 -27.98 -2.90 -22.75
CA VAL A 16 -27.22 -4.02 -22.18
C VAL A 16 -25.74 -3.67 -21.99
N PHE A 17 -25.12 -3.00 -22.96
CA PHE A 17 -23.73 -2.54 -22.85
C PHE A 17 -23.53 -1.53 -21.71
N ALA A 18 -24.45 -0.56 -21.56
CA ALA A 18 -24.38 0.43 -20.47
C ALA A 18 -24.55 -0.22 -19.08
N ALA A 19 -25.46 -1.19 -18.96
CA ALA A 19 -25.66 -1.94 -17.72
C ALA A 19 -24.46 -2.82 -17.35
N ALA A 20 -23.80 -3.45 -18.34
CA ALA A 20 -22.59 -4.25 -18.11
C ALA A 20 -21.41 -3.41 -17.61
N ILE A 21 -21.20 -2.21 -18.17
CA ILE A 21 -20.14 -1.29 -17.73
C ILE A 21 -20.43 -0.79 -16.31
N PHE A 22 -21.69 -0.47 -15.97
CA PHE A 22 -22.08 -0.05 -14.62
C PHE A 22 -21.91 -1.17 -13.58
N SER A 23 -22.24 -2.43 -13.93
CA SER A 23 -21.98 -3.59 -13.07
C SER A 23 -20.49 -3.90 -12.91
N VAL A 24 -19.67 -3.71 -13.96
CA VAL A 24 -18.21 -3.85 -13.86
C VAL A 24 -17.61 -2.71 -13.03
N LEU A 25 -18.13 -1.49 -13.12
CA LEU A 25 -17.68 -0.34 -12.32
C LEU A 25 -18.02 -0.53 -10.83
N LEU A 26 -19.19 -1.10 -10.52
CA LEU A 26 -19.55 -1.51 -9.16
C LEU A 26 -18.65 -2.64 -8.63
N LEU A 27 -18.21 -3.55 -9.50
CA LEU A 27 -17.25 -4.61 -9.15
C LEU A 27 -15.83 -4.06 -8.92
N VAL A 28 -15.44 -3.02 -9.64
CA VAL A 28 -14.10 -2.39 -9.59
C VAL A 28 -14.00 -1.34 -8.46
N CYS A 29 -15.13 -0.81 -7.98
CA CYS A 29 -15.17 0.25 -6.95
C CYS A 29 -15.71 -0.23 -5.57
N GLY A 30 -16.34 -1.40 -5.49
CA GLY A 30 -17.15 -1.81 -4.33
C GLY A 30 -16.42 -2.48 -3.16
N ALA A 31 -15.11 -2.76 -3.25
CA ALA A 31 -14.39 -3.45 -2.18
C ALA A 31 -13.07 -2.76 -1.84
N SER A 32 -13.13 -1.46 -1.52
CA SER A 32 -12.11 -0.92 -0.63
C SER A 32 -12.43 -1.42 0.77
N VAL A 33 -11.77 -2.50 1.19
CA VAL A 33 -11.75 -2.95 2.59
C VAL A 33 -10.95 -1.92 3.37
N PHE A 34 -11.56 -0.76 3.64
CA PHE A 34 -11.07 0.12 4.68
C PHE A 34 -11.49 -0.50 6.01
N GLY A 35 -10.51 -0.79 6.88
CA GLY A 35 -10.82 -1.15 8.25
C GLY A 35 -11.66 -0.07 8.93
N ALA A 36 -12.40 -0.44 9.96
CA ALA A 36 -13.04 0.53 10.84
C ALA A 36 -11.98 1.51 11.39
N PRO A 37 -12.35 2.75 11.76
CA PRO A 37 -11.41 3.67 12.39
C PRO A 37 -10.71 3.00 13.58
N GLY A 38 -9.38 2.95 13.55
CA GLY A 38 -8.56 2.27 14.56
C GLY A 38 -8.14 0.85 14.19
N ASP A 39 -8.66 0.27 13.10
CA ASP A 39 -8.16 -0.97 12.55
C ASP A 39 -6.74 -0.79 11.99
N LEU A 40 -5.97 -1.88 12.04
CA LEU A 40 -4.65 -1.94 11.45
C LEU A 40 -4.73 -1.77 9.93
N ASP A 41 -3.92 -0.88 9.37
CA ASP A 41 -3.75 -0.77 7.92
C ASP A 41 -2.92 -1.96 7.42
N THR A 42 -3.60 -3.00 6.95
CA THR A 42 -2.93 -4.23 6.46
C THR A 42 -2.18 -4.04 5.15
N THR A 43 -2.34 -2.88 4.48
CA THR A 43 -1.60 -2.55 3.25
C THR A 43 -0.22 -1.94 3.54
N PHE A 44 0.06 -1.61 4.79
CA PHE A 44 1.35 -1.09 5.25
C PHE A 44 2.32 -2.23 5.60
N GLY A 45 3.48 -2.28 4.93
CA GLY A 45 4.51 -3.28 5.17
C GLY A 45 4.00 -4.71 4.98
N VAL A 46 4.30 -5.59 5.94
CA VAL A 46 3.78 -6.96 6.00
C VAL A 46 2.70 -7.02 7.07
N SER A 47 1.45 -7.11 6.64
CA SER A 47 0.29 -7.21 7.53
C SER A 47 0.19 -6.05 8.53
N GLY A 48 0.48 -4.82 8.09
CA GLY A 48 0.46 -3.61 8.92
C GLY A 48 1.75 -3.33 9.69
N LEU A 49 2.81 -4.12 9.48
CA LEU A 49 4.07 -3.98 10.17
C LEU A 49 5.22 -3.74 9.20
N ALA A 50 5.98 -2.68 9.44
CA ALA A 50 7.24 -2.40 8.76
C ALA A 50 8.38 -2.53 9.78
N ASN A 51 9.18 -3.58 9.65
CA ASN A 51 10.37 -3.80 10.47
C ASN A 51 11.52 -4.32 9.60
N VAL A 52 12.74 -4.11 10.09
CA VAL A 52 13.95 -4.67 9.50
C VAL A 52 14.88 -5.06 10.65
N GLY A 53 15.52 -6.21 10.54
CA GLY A 53 16.60 -6.60 11.44
C GLY A 53 17.95 -6.23 10.81
N PHE A 54 18.86 -5.71 11.61
CA PHE A 54 20.18 -5.31 11.13
C PHE A 54 21.21 -6.42 11.34
N ASN A 55 21.47 -6.82 12.59
CA ASN A 55 22.59 -7.73 12.94
C ASN A 55 22.16 -8.90 13.85
N GLY A 56 20.88 -9.24 13.87
CA GLY A 56 20.34 -10.36 14.66
C GLY A 56 20.37 -10.16 16.18
N GLY A 57 20.73 -8.96 16.66
CA GLY A 57 20.58 -8.53 18.05
C GLY A 57 19.31 -7.71 18.28
N ASP A 58 19.20 -7.11 19.46
CA ASP A 58 18.10 -6.19 19.80
C ASP A 58 18.22 -4.88 19.01
N ASP A 59 17.24 -4.61 18.15
CA ASP A 59 17.14 -3.38 17.38
C ASP A 59 15.97 -2.54 17.91
N SER A 60 16.10 -1.21 17.89
CA SER A 60 15.02 -0.32 18.35
C SER A 60 14.98 0.97 17.56
N ALA A 61 13.82 1.22 16.93
CA ALA A 61 13.48 2.54 16.39
C ALA A 61 13.07 3.47 17.54
N ARG A 62 13.72 4.65 17.61
CA ARG A 62 13.51 5.65 18.66
C ARG A 62 12.98 6.97 18.13
N ALA A 63 13.13 7.21 16.83
CA ALA A 63 12.62 8.40 16.14
C ALA A 63 12.06 8.01 14.77
N VAL A 64 11.06 8.77 14.33
CA VAL A 64 10.45 8.65 13.00
C VAL A 64 10.24 10.04 12.42
N ALA A 65 10.45 10.18 11.11
CA ALA A 65 10.17 11.39 10.36
C ALA A 65 9.48 11.04 9.03
N LEU A 66 8.49 11.84 8.65
CA LEU A 66 7.82 11.77 7.35
C LEU A 66 8.47 12.77 6.39
N GLN A 67 8.85 12.31 5.21
CA GLN A 67 9.39 13.14 4.14
C GLN A 67 8.27 13.72 3.28
N SER A 68 8.55 14.81 2.56
CA SER A 68 7.57 15.48 1.70
C SER A 68 7.10 14.65 0.51
N ASP A 69 7.87 13.64 0.12
CA ASP A 69 7.52 12.67 -0.93
C ASP A 69 6.71 11.46 -0.40
N GLY A 70 6.36 11.47 0.90
CA GLY A 70 5.60 10.41 1.55
C GLY A 70 6.46 9.26 2.07
N LYS A 71 7.79 9.27 1.87
CA LYS A 71 8.68 8.28 2.47
C LYS A 71 8.86 8.50 3.97
N ILE A 72 9.28 7.46 4.66
CA ILE A 72 9.41 7.44 6.11
C ILE A 72 10.87 7.13 6.45
N ILE A 73 11.45 7.92 7.33
CA ILE A 73 12.76 7.67 7.93
C ILE A 73 12.54 7.19 9.36
N ALA A 74 13.10 6.05 9.73
CA ALA A 74 13.15 5.60 11.12
C ALA A 74 14.61 5.46 11.58
N GLY A 75 14.90 6.00 12.75
CA GLY A 75 16.25 6.04 13.33
C GLY A 75 16.27 5.52 14.77
N GLY A 76 17.40 4.95 15.17
CA GLY A 76 17.58 4.43 16.52
C GLY A 76 18.92 3.70 16.65
N TYR A 77 18.89 2.53 17.28
CA TYR A 77 20.10 1.72 17.45
C TYR A 77 19.87 0.27 17.03
N ALA A 78 20.96 -0.37 16.64
CA ALA A 78 21.04 -1.80 16.39
C ALA A 78 22.12 -2.42 17.27
N LYS A 79 21.82 -3.53 17.93
CA LYS A 79 22.81 -4.23 18.76
C LYS A 79 23.66 -5.15 17.89
N SER A 80 24.97 -5.02 18.01
CA SER A 80 25.95 -5.87 17.33
C SER A 80 26.96 -6.39 18.35
N GLY A 81 26.80 -7.64 18.76
CA GLY A 81 27.56 -8.23 19.86
C GLY A 81 27.34 -7.48 21.18
N ALA A 82 28.42 -6.92 21.74
CA ALA A 82 28.41 -6.13 22.96
C ALA A 82 28.18 -4.62 22.74
N ASN A 83 28.05 -4.17 21.48
CA ASN A 83 27.96 -2.76 21.12
C ASN A 83 26.58 -2.37 20.61
N TYR A 84 26.25 -1.09 20.76
CA TYR A 84 25.10 -0.46 20.12
C TYR A 84 25.60 0.48 19.02
N LEU A 85 25.14 0.24 17.79
CA LEU A 85 25.49 1.02 16.62
C LEU A 85 24.29 1.89 16.22
N PHE A 86 24.57 3.02 15.58
CA PHE A 86 23.50 3.87 15.06
C PHE A 86 22.81 3.15 13.90
N GLY A 87 21.49 3.00 13.97
CA GLY A 87 20.69 2.35 12.93
C GLY A 87 19.76 3.35 12.26
N LEU A 88 19.79 3.36 10.93
CA LEU A 88 18.90 4.19 10.10
C LEU A 88 18.27 3.34 8.99
N VAL A 89 16.96 3.47 8.83
CA VAL A 89 16.19 2.79 7.78
C VAL A 89 15.26 3.77 7.07
N HIS A 90 15.10 3.58 5.77
CA HIS A 90 14.17 4.29 4.91
C HIS A 90 13.06 3.33 4.45
N TYR A 91 11.81 3.76 4.57
CA TYR A 91 10.64 3.05 4.07
C TYR A 91 9.93 3.90 3.02
N ASN A 92 9.36 3.25 2.01
CA ASN A 92 8.39 3.85 1.12
C ASN A 92 7.10 4.19 1.89
N ALA A 93 6.22 4.98 1.28
CA ALA A 93 4.94 5.39 1.88
C ALA A 93 4.05 4.20 2.31
N ASN A 94 4.19 3.06 1.64
CA ASN A 94 3.46 1.82 1.96
C ASN A 94 4.20 0.93 2.98
N GLY A 95 5.21 1.43 3.69
CA GLY A 95 5.95 0.67 4.71
C GLY A 95 6.91 -0.38 4.17
N THR A 96 7.06 -0.53 2.85
CA THR A 96 8.09 -1.40 2.27
C THR A 96 9.47 -0.75 2.37
N LEU A 97 10.53 -1.54 2.55
CA LEU A 97 11.90 -1.04 2.65
C LEU A 97 12.31 -0.33 1.35
N ASP A 98 12.85 0.89 1.45
CA ASP A 98 13.46 1.57 0.33
C ASP A 98 14.90 1.08 0.14
N THR A 99 15.10 0.20 -0.84
CA THR A 99 16.41 -0.41 -1.13
C THR A 99 17.36 0.52 -1.89
N THR A 100 16.90 1.67 -2.37
CA THR A 100 17.74 2.64 -3.10
C THR A 100 18.59 3.50 -2.18
N LEU A 101 18.11 3.70 -0.94
CA LEU A 101 18.77 4.45 0.12
C LEU A 101 19.02 3.56 1.35
N ALA A 102 19.12 2.25 1.13
CA ALA A 102 18.95 1.25 2.16
C ALA A 102 20.03 1.32 3.25
N LEU A 103 19.53 1.27 4.49
CA LEU A 103 20.14 0.67 5.67
C LEU A 103 21.60 1.06 5.95
N THR A 104 21.82 2.02 6.85
CA THR A 104 23.15 2.33 7.35
C THR A 104 23.25 1.99 8.83
N VAL A 105 24.21 1.14 9.16
CA VAL A 105 24.68 0.90 10.53
C VAL A 105 26.08 1.46 10.63
N LYS A 106 26.33 2.33 11.61
CA LYS A 106 27.67 2.91 11.86
C LYS A 106 28.01 2.87 13.34
#